data_AF-A0A7S0AQ93-F1
#
_entry.id   AF-A0A7S0AQ93-F1
#
_cell.length_a   1.000
_cell.length_b   1.000
_cell.length_c   1.000
_cell.angle_alpha   90.00
_cell.angle_beta   90.00
_cell.angle_gamma   90.00
#
_symmetry.space_group_name_H-M   'P 1'
#
loop_
_entity.id
_entity.type
_entity.pdbx_description
1 polymer ?
#
loop_
_entity_poly.entity_id
_entity_poly.type
_entity_poly.pdbx_seq_one_letter_code
_entity_poly.pdbx_strand_id
1 'polypeptide(L)'
;WPGGAAVGSGTEDLLWGAVAEALDPVRHVEDTWEQSKLERRIRDYFRKAARGLEFQARPWHVLVNEYADCVFASLFQALGDRPWLSQADFLLVLDAGVRDTFPPQAIAAVPQLDFERAVLAAHDRAFEEQRFLPMLWELLQNYIPKGGKTAKKVYDAFEFGRKAASRMSAWEQDPNEVKAFVSKWADSAISHLSRNTMGDPSCALAEEPAAELLHALLGAGALPVPLAAEHGHPPSGWPFV
;
A
#
# COMPACT_ATOMS: atom_id res chain seq x y z
N TRP A 1 -11.80 -8.14 34.31
CA TRP A 1 -12.62 -8.51 33.14
C TRP A 1 -12.79 -10.02 33.16
N PRO A 2 -13.95 -10.56 33.58
CA PRO A 2 -14.18 -12.00 33.65
C PRO A 2 -14.41 -12.56 32.25
N GLY A 3 -13.84 -13.75 32.00
CA GLY A 3 -13.91 -14.45 30.72
C GLY A 3 -15.33 -14.90 30.38
N GLY A 4 -15.85 -14.38 29.28
CA GLY A 4 -17.09 -14.83 28.66
C GLY A 4 -16.84 -16.08 27.81
N ALA A 5 -17.70 -17.09 27.99
CA ALA A 5 -17.71 -18.30 27.19
C ALA A 5 -18.06 -17.99 25.73
N ALA A 6 -17.23 -18.45 24.80
CA ALA A 6 -17.43 -18.28 23.37
C ALA A 6 -18.62 -19.11 22.89
N VAL A 7 -19.69 -18.45 22.49
CA VAL A 7 -20.78 -19.06 21.72
C VAL A 7 -20.25 -19.26 20.30
N GLY A 8 -19.74 -20.47 20.03
CA GLY A 8 -19.33 -20.90 18.70
C GLY A 8 -20.55 -21.38 17.91
N SER A 9 -21.16 -20.51 17.11
CA SER A 9 -22.18 -20.90 16.15
C SER A 9 -21.77 -20.49 14.74
N GLY A 10 -21.17 -21.42 14.01
CA GLY A 10 -21.39 -21.62 12.58
C GLY A 10 -20.97 -20.55 11.59
N THR A 11 -20.33 -19.44 11.99
CA THR A 11 -19.54 -18.65 11.05
C THR A 11 -18.31 -19.46 10.70
N GLU A 12 -18.47 -20.29 9.67
CA GLU A 12 -17.39 -20.81 8.86
C GLU A 12 -16.35 -19.69 8.70
N ASP A 13 -15.09 -19.97 9.02
CA ASP A 13 -14.02 -18.97 9.14
C ASP A 13 -13.86 -18.27 7.77
N LEU A 14 -14.59 -17.17 7.56
CA LEU A 14 -14.70 -16.46 6.29
C LEU A 14 -13.31 -16.11 5.74
N LEU A 15 -12.41 -15.78 6.67
CA LEU A 15 -11.01 -15.46 6.38
C LEU A 15 -10.24 -16.69 5.86
N TRP A 16 -10.58 -17.91 6.30
CA TRP A 16 -9.97 -19.13 5.77
C TRP A 16 -10.27 -19.32 4.28
N GLY A 17 -11.55 -19.26 3.91
CA GLY A 17 -11.95 -19.40 2.51
C GLY A 17 -11.30 -18.34 1.62
N ALA A 18 -11.36 -17.08 2.05
CA ALA A 18 -10.79 -15.97 1.30
C ALA A 18 -9.26 -16.08 1.10
N VAL A 19 -8.51 -16.52 2.13
CA VAL A 19 -7.05 -16.69 2.00
C VAL A 19 -6.70 -17.83 1.04
N ALA A 20 -7.42 -18.95 1.09
CA ALA A 20 -7.19 -20.05 0.17
C ALA A 20 -7.46 -19.62 -1.29
N GLU A 21 -8.56 -18.90 -1.51
CA GLU A 21 -8.92 -18.36 -2.83
C GLU A 21 -7.88 -17.37 -3.36
N ALA A 22 -7.44 -16.42 -2.54
CA ALA A 22 -6.41 -15.43 -2.90
C ALA A 22 -5.07 -16.07 -3.31
N LEU A 23 -4.72 -17.22 -2.72
CA LEU A 23 -3.46 -17.90 -2.95
C LEU A 23 -3.50 -18.95 -4.05
N ASP A 24 -4.69 -19.39 -4.46
CA ASP A 24 -4.84 -20.45 -5.48
C ASP A 24 -4.09 -20.12 -6.79
N PRO A 25 -4.19 -18.90 -7.36
CA PRO A 25 -3.48 -18.54 -8.59
C PRO A 25 -1.95 -18.63 -8.46
N VAL A 26 -1.41 -18.38 -7.27
CA VAL A 26 0.04 -18.30 -7.01
C VAL A 26 0.60 -19.56 -6.35
N ARG A 27 -0.24 -20.57 -6.09
CA ARG A 27 0.16 -21.80 -5.41
C ARG A 27 1.32 -22.53 -6.09
N HIS A 28 1.38 -22.47 -7.41
CA HIS A 28 2.38 -23.17 -8.21
C HIS A 28 3.74 -22.45 -8.26
N VAL A 29 3.80 -21.17 -7.86
CA VAL A 29 5.03 -20.36 -7.81
C VAL A 29 5.58 -20.17 -6.40
N GLU A 30 4.81 -20.51 -5.36
CA GLU A 30 5.33 -20.57 -3.99
C GLU A 30 6.13 -21.87 -3.79
N ASP A 31 7.41 -21.72 -3.47
CA ASP A 31 8.37 -22.82 -3.36
C ASP A 31 8.97 -22.99 -1.95
N THR A 32 8.74 -22.02 -1.06
CA THR A 32 9.45 -21.91 0.20
C THR A 32 8.62 -22.39 1.37
N TRP A 33 7.31 -22.11 1.38
CA TRP A 33 6.38 -22.56 2.42
C TRP A 33 5.37 -23.56 1.87
N GLU A 34 5.07 -24.57 2.67
CA GLU A 34 3.89 -25.42 2.44
C GLU A 34 2.62 -24.55 2.45
N GLN A 35 1.70 -24.81 1.51
CA GLN A 35 0.46 -24.06 1.33
C GLN A 35 -0.31 -23.85 2.65
N SER A 36 -0.51 -24.91 3.44
CA SER A 36 -1.23 -24.85 4.71
C SER A 36 -0.57 -23.92 5.74
N LYS A 37 0.77 -23.84 5.73
CA LYS A 37 1.57 -22.98 6.59
C LYS A 37 1.50 -21.52 6.13
N LEU A 38 1.53 -21.27 4.82
CA LEU A 38 1.39 -19.95 4.24
C LEU A 38 0.00 -19.36 4.53
N GLU A 39 -1.06 -20.12 4.26
CA GLU A 39 -2.45 -19.73 4.57
C GLU A 39 -2.61 -19.36 6.05
N ARG A 40 -2.08 -20.21 6.95
CA ARG A 40 -2.11 -19.95 8.39
C ARG A 40 -1.38 -18.65 8.76
N ARG A 41 -0.21 -18.39 8.19
CA ARG A 41 0.57 -17.17 8.48
C ARG A 41 -0.13 -15.92 7.99
N ILE A 42 -0.69 -15.94 6.79
CA ILE A 42 -1.43 -14.80 6.24
C ILE A 42 -2.62 -14.48 7.15
N ARG A 43 -3.42 -15.47 7.53
CA ARG A 43 -4.52 -15.29 8.49
C ARG A 43 -4.08 -14.67 9.81
N ASP A 44 -2.93 -15.11 10.33
CA ASP A 44 -2.37 -14.55 11.56
C ASP A 44 -2.00 -13.07 11.42
N TYR A 45 -1.54 -12.62 10.24
CA TYR A 45 -1.27 -11.19 9.99
C TYR A 45 -2.57 -10.38 10.03
N PHE A 46 -3.63 -10.83 9.34
CA PHE A 46 -4.94 -10.17 9.36
C PHE A 46 -5.51 -10.09 10.79
N ARG A 47 -5.53 -11.21 11.53
CA ARG A 47 -6.01 -11.20 12.93
C ARG A 47 -5.21 -10.31 13.86
N LYS A 48 -3.89 -10.19 13.65
CA LYS A 48 -3.03 -9.32 14.47
C LYS A 48 -3.23 -7.85 14.14
N ALA A 49 -3.57 -7.50 12.90
CA ALA A 49 -3.76 -6.11 12.48
C ALA A 49 -4.90 -5.40 13.21
N ALA A 50 -5.91 -6.14 13.69
CA ALA A 50 -6.99 -5.56 14.50
C ALA A 50 -6.56 -5.21 15.94
N ARG A 51 -5.40 -5.71 16.41
CA ARG A 51 -4.92 -5.47 17.76
C ARG A 51 -4.45 -4.02 17.89
N GLY A 52 -5.09 -3.27 18.78
CA GLY A 52 -4.76 -1.86 19.02
C GLY A 52 -5.65 -0.88 18.25
N LEU A 53 -6.61 -1.36 17.45
CA LEU A 53 -7.63 -0.51 16.87
C LEU A 53 -8.58 0.02 17.96
N GLU A 54 -8.85 1.32 17.92
CA GLU A 54 -9.70 2.00 18.89
C GLU A 54 -11.16 2.07 18.43
N PHE A 55 -11.86 0.94 18.46
CA PHE A 55 -13.23 0.78 17.91
C PHE A 55 -14.29 1.74 18.47
N GLN A 56 -14.05 2.36 19.63
CA GLN A 56 -14.98 3.31 20.26
C GLN A 56 -14.58 4.77 20.07
N ALA A 57 -13.36 5.04 19.62
CA ALA A 57 -12.83 6.40 19.51
C ALA A 57 -12.92 6.97 18.09
N ARG A 58 -13.06 6.09 17.07
CA ARG A 58 -12.89 6.48 15.67
C ARG A 58 -14.01 5.93 14.78
N PRO A 59 -14.35 6.64 13.68
CA PRO A 59 -15.29 6.13 12.69
C PRO A 59 -14.81 4.83 12.03
N TRP A 60 -15.75 3.95 11.68
CA TRP A 60 -15.44 2.63 11.10
C TRP A 60 -14.56 2.69 9.84
N HIS A 61 -14.82 3.64 8.93
CA HIS A 61 -14.06 3.77 7.67
C HIS A 61 -12.60 4.18 7.91
N VAL A 62 -12.34 4.93 8.98
CA VAL A 62 -10.99 5.26 9.42
C VAL A 62 -10.30 4.02 9.94
N LEU A 63 -11.00 3.22 10.76
CA LEU A 63 -10.48 1.95 11.29
C LEU A 63 -10.18 0.93 10.18
N VAL A 64 -10.99 0.88 9.11
CA VAL A 64 -10.71 0.04 7.93
C VAL A 64 -9.40 0.44 7.25
N ASN A 65 -9.11 1.74 7.13
CA ASN A 65 -7.84 2.20 6.59
C ASN A 65 -6.65 1.79 7.45
N GLU A 66 -6.76 1.97 8.78
CA GLU A 66 -5.68 1.58 9.70
C GLU A 66 -5.47 0.07 9.76
N TYR A 67 -6.57 -0.68 9.70
CA TYR A 67 -6.51 -2.13 9.59
C TYR A 67 -5.75 -2.55 8.33
N ALA A 68 -6.08 -1.98 7.16
CA ALA A 68 -5.39 -2.24 5.91
C ALA A 68 -3.90 -1.87 5.98
N ASP A 69 -3.55 -0.73 6.57
CA ASP A 69 -2.14 -0.32 6.78
C ASP A 69 -1.37 -1.36 7.59
N CYS A 70 -1.94 -1.81 8.73
CA CYS A 70 -1.33 -2.83 9.58
C CYS A 70 -1.18 -4.18 8.88
N VAL A 71 -2.21 -4.59 8.12
CA VAL A 71 -2.21 -5.84 7.33
C VAL A 71 -1.09 -5.81 6.30
N PHE A 72 -1.09 -4.81 5.42
CA PHE A 72 -0.15 -4.78 4.30
C PHE A 72 1.28 -4.49 4.76
N ALA A 73 1.48 -3.68 5.80
CA ALA A 73 2.81 -3.54 6.41
C ALA A 73 3.35 -4.90 6.89
N SER A 74 2.52 -5.70 7.56
CA SER A 74 2.91 -7.03 8.04
C SER A 74 3.16 -8.02 6.90
N LEU A 75 2.31 -8.00 5.86
CA LEU A 75 2.45 -8.85 4.69
C LEU A 75 3.75 -8.55 3.93
N PHE A 76 3.98 -7.30 3.55
CA PHE A 76 5.18 -6.91 2.80
C PHE A 76 6.45 -7.04 3.62
N GLN A 77 6.41 -6.85 4.94
CA GLN A 77 7.56 -7.14 5.80
C GLN A 77 7.94 -8.63 5.77
N ALA A 78 6.95 -9.53 5.71
CA ALA A 78 7.19 -10.97 5.80
C ALA A 78 7.34 -11.67 4.45
N LEU A 79 6.78 -11.11 3.39
CA LEU A 79 6.63 -11.72 2.07
C LEU A 79 7.06 -10.78 0.92
N GLY A 80 7.62 -9.61 1.20
CA GLY A 80 7.98 -8.64 0.17
C GLY A 80 9.07 -9.12 -0.81
N ASP A 81 9.80 -10.17 -0.45
CA ASP A 81 10.76 -10.87 -1.31
C ASP A 81 10.10 -11.89 -2.25
N ARG A 82 8.80 -12.14 -2.11
CA ARG A 82 8.06 -13.11 -2.92
C ARG A 82 7.64 -12.49 -4.25
N PRO A 83 8.07 -13.03 -5.40
CA PRO A 83 7.73 -12.47 -6.71
C PRO A 83 6.24 -12.61 -7.05
N TRP A 84 5.51 -13.47 -6.34
CA TRP A 84 4.08 -13.67 -6.53
C TRP A 84 3.22 -12.75 -5.67
N LEU A 85 3.78 -12.02 -4.69
CA LEU A 85 2.99 -11.20 -3.77
C LEU A 85 2.13 -10.18 -4.51
N SER A 86 2.65 -9.61 -5.61
CA SER A 86 1.94 -8.67 -6.46
C SER A 86 0.88 -9.30 -7.38
N GLN A 87 0.81 -10.63 -7.44
CA GLN A 87 -0.10 -11.40 -8.29
C GLN A 87 -1.29 -11.95 -7.51
N ALA A 88 -1.19 -12.03 -6.18
CA ALA A 88 -2.27 -12.47 -5.31
C ALA A 88 -3.24 -11.31 -5.01
N ASP A 89 -4.54 -11.57 -5.13
CA ASP A 89 -5.59 -10.60 -4.81
C ASP A 89 -6.05 -10.78 -3.36
N PHE A 90 -5.74 -9.80 -2.52
CA PHE A 90 -6.08 -9.81 -1.09
C PHE A 90 -7.35 -9.00 -0.76
N LEU A 91 -8.10 -8.52 -1.76
CA LEU A 91 -9.28 -7.68 -1.53
C LEU A 91 -10.35 -8.42 -0.71
N LEU A 92 -10.70 -9.64 -1.12
CA LEU A 92 -11.68 -10.47 -0.41
C LEU A 92 -11.16 -10.92 0.96
N VAL A 93 -9.84 -11.06 1.11
CA VAL A 93 -9.21 -11.36 2.41
C VAL A 93 -9.35 -10.18 3.37
N LEU A 94 -9.20 -8.96 2.86
CA LEU A 94 -9.40 -7.75 3.65
C LEU A 94 -10.87 -7.57 4.05
N ASP A 95 -11.82 -7.75 3.13
CA ASP A 95 -13.26 -7.74 3.44
C ASP A 95 -13.59 -8.75 4.55
N ALA A 96 -13.20 -10.02 4.37
CA ALA A 96 -13.42 -11.07 5.34
C ALA A 96 -12.73 -10.76 6.68
N GLY A 97 -11.51 -10.22 6.64
CA GLY A 97 -10.74 -9.85 7.82
C GLY A 97 -11.40 -8.73 8.63
N VAL A 98 -11.97 -7.72 7.97
CA VAL A 98 -12.74 -6.68 8.65
C VAL A 98 -13.99 -7.27 9.29
N ARG A 99 -14.74 -8.13 8.58
CA ARG A 99 -15.96 -8.76 9.12
C ARG A 99 -15.69 -9.72 10.28
N ASP A 100 -14.56 -10.42 10.27
CA ASP A 100 -14.16 -11.37 11.32
C ASP A 100 -13.64 -10.66 12.58
N THR A 101 -12.96 -9.51 12.41
CA THR A 101 -12.23 -8.87 13.52
C THR A 101 -12.90 -7.62 14.10
N PHE A 102 -13.77 -6.94 13.35
CA PHE A 102 -14.45 -5.74 13.83
C PHE A 102 -15.64 -6.13 14.73
N PRO A 103 -15.90 -5.41 15.83
CA PRO A 103 -17.11 -5.61 16.61
C PRO A 103 -18.35 -5.45 15.71
N PRO A 104 -19.33 -6.37 15.73
CA PRO A 104 -20.48 -6.32 14.82
C PRO A 104 -21.22 -4.98 14.86
N GLN A 105 -21.35 -4.38 16.05
CA GLN A 105 -21.98 -3.08 16.24
C GLN A 105 -21.27 -1.91 15.54
N ALA A 106 -19.98 -2.04 15.24
CA ALA A 106 -19.23 -1.00 14.54
C ALA A 106 -19.59 -0.90 13.05
N ILE A 107 -20.09 -1.99 12.47
CA ILE A 107 -20.40 -2.10 11.03
C ILE A 107 -21.85 -2.47 10.73
N ALA A 108 -22.65 -2.85 11.73
CA ALA A 108 -24.03 -3.32 11.54
C ALA A 108 -24.96 -2.32 10.84
N ALA A 109 -24.73 -1.02 11.04
CA ALA A 109 -25.54 0.05 10.44
C ALA A 109 -24.96 0.60 9.13
N VAL A 110 -23.85 0.04 8.64
CA VAL A 110 -23.18 0.52 7.44
C VAL A 110 -23.84 -0.10 6.21
N PRO A 111 -24.29 0.71 5.23
CA PRO A 111 -24.76 0.17 3.96
C PRO A 111 -23.68 -0.67 3.29
N GLN A 112 -24.06 -1.85 2.77
CA GLN A 112 -23.12 -2.79 2.16
C GLN A 112 -22.24 -2.14 1.07
N LEU A 113 -22.83 -1.30 0.22
CA LEU A 113 -22.09 -0.61 -0.84
C LEU A 113 -21.04 0.36 -0.30
N ASP A 114 -21.34 1.08 0.78
CA ASP A 114 -20.38 2.01 1.39
C ASP A 114 -19.23 1.24 2.06
N PHE A 115 -19.55 0.10 2.68
CA PHE A 115 -18.58 -0.81 3.25
C PHE A 115 -17.60 -1.33 2.19
N GLU A 116 -18.11 -1.93 1.11
CA GLU A 116 -17.31 -2.48 0.02
C GLU A 116 -16.40 -1.42 -0.61
N ARG A 117 -16.94 -0.21 -0.85
CA ARG A 117 -16.15 0.92 -1.39
C ARG A 117 -15.03 1.34 -0.46
N ALA A 118 -15.29 1.40 0.85
CA ALA A 118 -14.25 1.77 1.83
C ALA A 118 -13.17 0.70 1.94
N VAL A 119 -13.55 -0.60 1.90
CA VAL A 119 -12.60 -1.72 1.91
C VAL A 119 -11.74 -1.71 0.65
N LEU A 120 -12.34 -1.57 -0.54
CA LEU A 120 -11.61 -1.46 -1.81
C LEU A 120 -10.64 -0.29 -1.81
N ALA A 121 -11.10 0.91 -1.43
CA ALA A 121 -10.25 2.09 -1.37
C ALA A 121 -9.09 1.94 -0.37
N ALA A 122 -9.35 1.33 0.80
CA ALA A 122 -8.31 1.05 1.78
C ALA A 122 -7.32 -0.02 1.31
N HIS A 123 -7.81 -1.06 0.64
CA HIS A 123 -7.02 -2.13 0.03
C HIS A 123 -6.03 -1.54 -0.98
N ASP A 124 -6.54 -0.91 -2.03
CA ASP A 124 -5.73 -0.45 -3.16
C ASP A 124 -4.68 0.56 -2.69
N ARG A 125 -5.08 1.49 -1.82
CA ARG A 125 -4.15 2.47 -1.23
C ARG A 125 -3.04 1.77 -0.44
N ALA A 126 -3.39 0.96 0.56
CA ALA A 126 -2.41 0.37 1.45
C ALA A 126 -1.49 -0.61 0.72
N PHE A 127 -2.02 -1.39 -0.22
CA PHE A 127 -1.24 -2.27 -1.08
C PHE A 127 -0.24 -1.50 -1.95
N GLU A 128 -0.72 -0.47 -2.66
CA GLU A 128 0.14 0.34 -3.53
C GLU A 128 1.23 1.09 -2.77
N GLU A 129 0.92 1.59 -1.57
CA GLU A 129 1.92 2.18 -0.69
C GLU A 129 3.01 1.16 -0.35
N GLN A 130 2.66 -0.02 0.15
CA GLN A 130 3.65 -1.03 0.55
C GLN A 130 4.44 -1.61 -0.62
N ARG A 131 3.85 -1.70 -1.82
CA ARG A 131 4.55 -2.09 -3.05
C ARG A 131 5.63 -1.09 -3.45
N PHE A 132 5.38 0.20 -3.24
CA PHE A 132 6.28 1.28 -3.64
C PHE A 132 7.53 1.40 -2.77
N LEU A 133 7.37 1.26 -1.44
CA LEU A 133 8.42 1.61 -0.49
C LEU A 133 9.75 0.85 -0.72
N PRO A 134 9.77 -0.48 -0.96
CA PRO A 134 11.00 -1.20 -1.25
C PRO A 134 11.69 -0.72 -2.54
N MET A 135 10.91 -0.48 -3.59
CA MET A 135 11.39 0.02 -4.88
C MET A 135 12.05 1.40 -4.72
N LEU A 136 11.41 2.30 -3.99
CA LEU A 136 11.99 3.61 -3.67
C LEU A 136 13.30 3.46 -2.91
N TRP A 137 13.31 2.63 -1.86
CA TRP A 137 14.50 2.45 -1.03
C TRP A 137 15.68 1.90 -1.83
N GLU A 138 15.46 0.88 -2.65
CA GLU A 138 16.50 0.24 -3.46
C GLU A 138 17.10 1.21 -4.49
N LEU A 139 16.26 1.89 -5.27
CA LEU A 139 16.72 2.83 -6.29
C LEU A 139 17.44 4.04 -5.69
N LEU A 140 16.95 4.54 -4.55
CA LEU A 140 17.54 5.67 -3.85
C LEU A 140 19.01 5.45 -3.48
N GLN A 141 19.41 4.19 -3.16
CA GLN A 141 20.80 3.88 -2.80
C GLN A 141 21.80 4.09 -3.95
N ASN A 142 21.32 4.23 -5.20
CA ASN A 142 22.18 4.50 -6.35
C ASN A 142 22.54 5.99 -6.49
N TYR A 143 21.74 6.88 -5.91
CA TYR A 143 21.87 8.33 -6.10
C TYR A 143 22.39 9.06 -4.85
N ILE A 144 22.24 8.44 -3.67
CA ILE A 144 22.67 9.03 -2.40
C ILE A 144 23.69 8.12 -1.74
N PRO A 145 24.82 8.66 -1.23
CA PRO A 145 25.78 7.89 -0.47
C PRO A 145 25.12 7.13 0.71
N LYS A 146 25.47 5.85 0.85
CA LYS A 146 24.87 4.95 1.84
C LYS A 146 24.99 5.50 3.28
N GLY A 147 23.91 5.36 4.06
CA GLY A 147 23.94 5.47 5.52
C GLY A 147 23.78 6.87 6.14
N GLY A 148 23.24 7.85 5.42
CA GLY A 148 23.07 9.23 5.91
C GLY A 148 21.64 9.62 6.28
N LYS A 149 21.50 10.64 7.15
CA LYS A 149 20.21 11.33 7.40
C LYS A 149 19.60 11.91 6.11
N THR A 150 20.43 12.22 5.12
CA THR A 150 20.03 12.71 3.81
C THR A 150 19.16 11.70 3.06
N ALA A 151 19.56 10.42 3.01
CA ALA A 151 18.78 9.38 2.34
C ALA A 151 17.37 9.27 2.92
N LYS A 152 17.24 9.29 4.26
CA LYS A 152 15.93 9.29 4.91
C LYS A 152 15.07 10.50 4.51
N LYS A 153 15.63 11.71 4.47
CA LYS A 153 14.88 12.92 4.06
C LYS A 153 14.35 12.81 2.64
N VAL A 154 15.17 12.30 1.71
CA VAL A 154 14.76 12.14 0.31
C VAL A 154 13.73 11.03 0.17
N TYR A 155 13.91 9.90 0.86
CA TYR A 155 12.92 8.83 0.94
C TYR A 155 11.56 9.36 1.44
N ASP A 156 11.54 10.01 2.61
CA ASP A 156 10.33 10.57 3.21
C ASP A 156 9.66 11.59 2.27
N ALA A 157 10.46 12.40 1.56
CA ALA A 157 9.97 13.39 0.61
C ALA A 157 9.32 12.76 -0.64
N PHE A 158 9.95 11.76 -1.25
CA PHE A 158 9.40 11.07 -2.43
C PHE A 158 8.16 10.23 -2.07
N GLU A 159 8.14 9.59 -0.91
CA GLU A 159 6.94 8.92 -0.38
C GLU A 159 5.80 9.92 -0.18
N PHE A 160 6.08 11.05 0.49
CA PHE A 160 5.09 12.10 0.69
C PHE A 160 4.55 12.64 -0.63
N GLY A 161 5.44 12.90 -1.60
CA GLY A 161 5.05 13.42 -2.90
C GLY A 161 4.14 12.46 -3.66
N ARG A 162 4.45 11.16 -3.65
CA ARG A 162 3.63 10.14 -4.32
C ARG A 162 2.25 10.06 -3.67
N LYS A 163 2.18 10.02 -2.34
CA LYS A 163 0.92 10.03 -1.57
C LYS A 163 0.08 11.26 -1.88
N ALA A 164 0.70 12.43 -2.03
CA ALA A 164 0.01 13.66 -2.38
C ALA A 164 -0.55 13.60 -3.82
N ALA A 165 0.20 13.05 -4.77
CA ALA A 165 -0.25 12.87 -6.15
C ALA A 165 -1.41 11.87 -6.26
N SER A 166 -1.34 10.72 -5.55
CA SER A 166 -2.41 9.70 -5.55
C SER A 166 -3.75 10.20 -5.01
N ARG A 167 -3.76 11.27 -4.21
CA ARG A 167 -5.01 11.89 -3.71
C ARG A 167 -5.67 12.83 -4.71
N MET A 168 -4.95 13.25 -5.75
CA MET A 168 -5.45 14.18 -6.76
C MET A 168 -6.07 13.49 -7.97
N SER A 169 -5.77 12.22 -8.18
CA SER A 169 -6.37 11.39 -9.24
C SER A 169 -7.85 11.11 -8.93
N ALA A 170 -8.69 12.12 -9.10
CA ALA A 170 -10.08 11.88 -9.45
C ALA A 170 -10.05 11.51 -10.92
N TRP A 171 -10.08 10.20 -11.19
CA TRP A 171 -9.93 9.56 -12.51
C TRP A 171 -10.92 10.12 -13.54
N GLU A 172 -10.60 11.29 -14.07
CA GLU A 172 -11.28 11.87 -15.22
C GLU A 172 -10.59 11.28 -16.45
N GLN A 173 -11.31 11.13 -17.56
CA GLN A 173 -10.76 10.55 -18.80
C GLN A 173 -9.79 11.52 -19.52
N ASP A 174 -8.92 12.22 -18.78
CA ASP A 174 -7.91 13.12 -19.33
C ASP A 174 -6.71 12.29 -19.83
N PRO A 175 -6.36 12.35 -21.13
CA PRO A 175 -5.16 11.69 -21.64
C PRO A 175 -3.85 12.16 -20.97
N ASN A 176 -3.87 13.26 -20.22
CA ASN A 176 -2.71 13.79 -19.49
C ASN A 176 -2.64 13.37 -18.01
N GLU A 177 -3.47 12.45 -17.54
CA GLU A 177 -3.49 12.00 -16.14
C GLU A 177 -2.11 11.55 -15.63
N VAL A 178 -1.36 10.75 -16.42
CA VAL A 178 0.01 10.32 -16.06
C VAL A 178 0.93 11.51 -15.87
N LYS A 179 0.85 12.50 -16.76
CA LYS A 179 1.65 13.72 -16.70
C LYS A 179 1.30 14.56 -15.47
N ALA A 180 0.01 14.72 -15.18
CA ALA A 180 -0.48 15.44 -14.02
C ALA A 180 -0.03 14.77 -12.71
N PHE A 181 -0.13 13.44 -12.63
CA PHE A 181 0.35 12.66 -11.49
C PHE A 181 1.85 12.85 -11.26
N VAL A 182 2.67 12.66 -12.30
CA VAL A 182 4.13 12.78 -12.19
C VAL A 182 4.56 14.20 -11.84
N SER A 183 3.94 15.22 -12.44
CA SER A 183 4.17 16.63 -12.08
C SER A 183 3.89 16.85 -10.59
N LYS A 184 2.70 16.44 -10.12
CA LYS A 184 2.31 16.64 -8.73
C LYS A 184 3.23 15.90 -7.77
N TRP A 185 3.64 14.69 -8.13
CA TRP A 185 4.56 13.89 -7.35
C TRP A 185 5.91 14.60 -7.20
N ALA A 186 6.53 15.01 -8.31
CA ALA A 186 7.80 15.72 -8.31
C ALA A 186 7.71 17.02 -7.49
N ASP A 187 6.72 17.88 -7.77
CA ASP A 187 6.53 19.17 -7.08
C ASP A 187 6.36 18.99 -5.58
N SER A 188 5.52 18.02 -5.18
CA SER A 188 5.23 17.76 -3.76
C SER A 188 6.42 17.15 -3.04
N ALA A 189 7.21 16.30 -3.71
CA ALA A 189 8.43 15.73 -3.16
C ALA A 189 9.50 16.80 -2.94
N ILE A 190 9.80 17.62 -3.96
CA ILE A 190 10.81 18.69 -3.84
C ILE A 190 10.38 19.75 -2.82
N SER A 191 9.10 20.13 -2.79
CA SER A 191 8.55 21.02 -1.77
C SER A 191 8.70 20.44 -0.35
N HIS A 192 8.43 19.14 -0.18
CA HIS A 192 8.62 18.47 1.10
C HIS A 192 10.10 18.39 1.50
N LEU A 193 10.99 18.08 0.55
CA LEU A 193 12.43 18.00 0.77
C LEU A 193 12.98 19.37 1.19
N SER A 194 12.63 20.44 0.46
CA SER A 194 13.04 21.83 0.74
C SER A 194 12.70 22.24 2.18
N ARG A 195 11.48 21.91 2.68
CA ARG A 195 11.09 22.17 4.08
C ARG A 195 11.99 21.44 5.09
N ASN A 196 12.46 20.23 4.75
CA ASN A 196 13.34 19.43 5.59
C ASN A 196 14.83 19.75 5.42
N THR A 197 15.19 20.65 4.51
CA THR A 197 16.55 21.08 4.21
C THR A 197 16.72 22.60 4.28
N MET A 198 15.93 23.27 5.14
CA MET A 198 16.04 24.72 5.40
C MET A 198 15.88 25.59 4.14
N GLY A 199 15.04 25.14 3.19
CA GLY A 199 14.75 25.86 1.96
C GLY A 199 15.59 25.43 0.76
N ASP A 200 16.70 24.71 0.96
CA ASP A 200 17.59 24.29 -0.12
C ASP A 200 17.55 22.76 -0.33
N PRO A 201 16.71 22.24 -1.23
CA PRO A 201 16.65 20.80 -1.50
C PRO A 201 17.93 20.26 -2.16
N SER A 202 18.71 21.13 -2.85
CA SER A 202 19.91 20.72 -3.60
C SER A 202 21.04 20.20 -2.70
N CYS A 203 21.06 20.63 -1.43
CA CYS A 203 22.01 20.10 -0.46
C CYS A 203 21.75 18.63 -0.07
N ALA A 204 20.56 18.11 -0.37
CA ALA A 204 20.18 16.72 -0.12
C ALA A 204 20.13 15.87 -1.40
N LEU A 205 19.59 16.44 -2.48
CA LEU A 205 19.50 15.80 -3.78
C LEU A 205 19.57 16.88 -4.86
N ALA A 206 20.65 16.88 -5.64
CA ALA A 206 20.78 17.79 -6.78
C ALA A 206 19.71 17.48 -7.84
N GLU A 207 19.40 18.47 -8.68
CA GLU A 207 18.32 18.39 -9.67
C GLU A 207 18.48 17.23 -10.66
N GLU A 208 19.66 17.06 -11.25
CA GLU A 208 19.95 15.98 -12.21
C GLU A 208 19.75 14.58 -11.58
N PRO A 209 20.37 14.23 -10.43
CA PRO A 209 20.05 12.99 -9.71
C PRO A 209 18.58 12.83 -9.30
N ALA A 210 17.85 13.92 -9.06
CA ALA A 210 16.43 13.87 -8.74
C ALA A 210 15.59 13.44 -9.95
N ALA A 211 15.87 14.00 -11.13
CA ALA A 211 15.23 13.63 -12.38
C ALA A 211 15.57 12.17 -12.76
N GLU A 212 16.84 11.77 -12.64
CA GLU A 212 17.26 10.39 -12.87
C GLU A 212 16.58 9.39 -11.94
N LEU A 213 16.47 9.72 -10.64
CA LEU A 213 15.74 8.90 -9.67
C LEU A 213 14.26 8.76 -10.06
N LEU A 214 13.61 9.84 -10.49
CA LEU A 214 12.21 9.80 -10.92
C LEU A 214 12.03 8.94 -12.18
N HIS A 215 12.93 9.07 -13.16
CA HIS A 215 12.95 8.17 -14.32
C HIS A 215 13.14 6.70 -13.93
N ALA A 216 14.08 6.41 -13.02
CA ALA A 216 14.33 5.05 -12.55
C ALA A 216 13.09 4.47 -11.84
N LEU A 217 12.41 5.26 -11.02
CA LEU A 217 11.17 4.85 -10.35
C LEU A 217 10.06 4.57 -11.36
N LEU A 218 9.87 5.44 -12.37
CA LEU A 218 8.88 5.20 -13.42
C LEU A 218 9.19 3.92 -14.21
N GLY A 219 10.46 3.71 -14.57
CA GLY A 219 10.92 2.49 -15.25
C GLY A 219 10.77 1.23 -14.41
N ALA A 220 10.84 1.33 -13.08
CA ALA A 220 10.59 0.22 -12.16
C ALA A 220 9.10 -0.03 -11.87
N GLY A 221 8.19 0.76 -12.44
CA GLY A 221 6.74 0.59 -12.25
C GLY A 221 6.21 1.29 -10.99
N ALA A 222 6.79 2.43 -10.61
CA ALA A 222 6.32 3.23 -9.47
C ALA A 222 5.04 4.05 -9.76
N LEU A 223 4.44 3.91 -10.95
CA LEU A 223 3.09 4.45 -11.16
C LEU A 223 2.06 3.62 -10.38
N PRO A 224 0.96 4.24 -9.92
CA PRO A 224 -0.19 3.51 -9.43
C PRO A 224 -0.66 2.50 -10.49
N VAL A 225 -0.92 1.25 -10.08
CA VAL A 225 -1.35 0.18 -11.01
C VAL A 225 -2.58 0.56 -11.84
N PRO A 226 -3.66 1.15 -11.25
CA PRO A 226 -4.81 1.56 -12.05
C PRO A 226 -4.45 2.61 -13.12
N LEU A 227 -3.62 3.59 -12.77
CA LEU A 227 -3.17 4.64 -13.68
C LEU A 227 -2.37 4.06 -14.87
N ALA A 228 -1.45 3.15 -14.58
CA ALA A 228 -0.65 2.50 -15.62
C ALA A 228 -1.48 1.53 -16.48
N ALA A 229 -2.48 0.86 -15.90
CA ALA A 229 -3.38 -0.02 -16.63
C ALA A 229 -4.29 0.75 -17.61
N GLU A 230 -4.78 1.92 -17.21
CA GLU A 230 -5.69 2.74 -18.02
C GLU A 230 -4.97 3.58 -19.08
N HIS A 231 -3.85 4.22 -18.71
CA HIS A 231 -3.16 5.17 -19.60
C HIS A 231 -1.83 4.65 -20.16
N GLY A 232 -1.38 3.46 -19.74
CA GLY A 232 -0.10 2.90 -20.11
C GLY A 232 1.09 3.48 -19.32
N HIS A 233 2.28 2.94 -19.61
CA HIS A 233 3.52 3.44 -19.03
C HIS A 233 4.11 4.59 -19.84
N PRO A 234 4.76 5.58 -19.21
CA PRO A 234 5.48 6.63 -19.92
C PRO A 234 6.66 6.04 -20.70
N PRO A 235 7.06 6.66 -21.82
CA PRO A 235 8.21 6.19 -22.60
C PRO A 235 9.51 6.30 -21.80
N SER A 236 10.49 5.45 -22.12
CA SER A 236 11.84 5.56 -21.55
C SER A 236 12.47 6.92 -21.91
N GLY A 237 13.09 7.58 -20.94
CA GLY A 237 13.68 8.92 -21.14
C GLY A 237 12.64 10.00 -21.46
N TRP A 238 11.44 9.91 -20.89
CA TRP A 238 10.34 10.84 -21.15
C TRP A 238 10.77 12.31 -20.93
N PRO A 239 10.88 13.16 -21.98
CA PRO A 239 11.44 14.51 -21.85
C PRO A 239 10.64 15.50 -21.00
N PHE A 240 9.52 15.05 -20.44
CA PHE A 240 8.70 15.84 -19.53
C PHE A 240 9.26 15.87 -18.10
N VAL A 241 9.88 14.77 -17.67
CA VAL A 241 10.55 14.64 -16.37
C VAL A 241 11.87 15.40 -16.41
#